data_AF-A0A969C5A8-F1
#
_entry.id   AF-A0A969C5A8-F1
#
_cell.length_a   1.000
_cell.length_b   1.000
_cell.length_c   1.000
_cell.angle_alpha   90.00
_cell.angle_beta   90.00
_cell.angle_gamma   90.00
#
_symmetry.space_group_name_H-M   'P 1'
#
loop_
_entity.id
_entity.type
_entity.pdbx_description
1 polymer ?
#
loop_
_entity_poly.entity_id
_entity_poly.type
_entity_poly.pdbx_seq_one_letter_code
_entity_poly.pdbx_strand_id
1 'polypeptide(L)'
;MKTLTKLLLQEVETLAEISLPANNQAGETDIKLNERVQRYEINLICHALLKAKGNQRKAAKLLGTKTTTLHAKIKRYEIDLLPVFGQLMEDESLPKNVQKTE
;
A
#
# COMPACT_ATOMS: atom_id res chain seq x y z
N MET A 1 -35.10 32.05 -21.73
CA MET A 1 -34.77 30.60 -21.59
C MET A 1 -33.28 30.25 -21.72
N LYS A 2 -32.35 31.18 -22.00
CA LYS A 2 -30.90 30.90 -22.16
C LYS A 2 -30.07 31.00 -20.86
N THR A 3 -30.67 31.52 -19.80
CA THR A 3 -30.03 31.73 -18.49
C THR A 3 -29.88 30.42 -17.72
N LEU A 4 -30.90 29.57 -17.75
CA LEU A 4 -30.88 28.26 -17.10
C LEU A 4 -29.83 27.35 -17.71
N THR A 5 -29.73 27.31 -19.05
CA THR A 5 -28.73 26.50 -19.75
C THR A 5 -27.30 26.93 -19.42
N LYS A 6 -27.07 28.24 -19.24
CA LYS A 6 -25.76 28.76 -18.83
C LYS A 6 -25.41 28.39 -17.39
N LEU A 7 -26.40 28.46 -16.49
CA LEU A 7 -26.24 28.05 -15.09
C LEU A 7 -25.97 26.55 -14.96
N LEU A 8 -26.70 25.73 -15.70
CA LEU A 8 -26.49 24.28 -15.69
C LEU A 8 -25.14 23.90 -16.32
N LEU A 9 -24.69 24.61 -17.36
CA LEU A 9 -23.38 24.38 -17.96
C LEU A 9 -22.26 24.73 -16.96
N GLN A 10 -22.39 25.87 -16.27
CA GLN A 10 -21.46 26.30 -15.24
C GLN A 10 -21.40 25.31 -14.06
N GLU A 11 -22.55 24.78 -13.62
CA GLU A 11 -22.59 23.80 -12.53
C GLU A 11 -21.85 22.51 -12.91
N VAL A 12 -22.07 21.98 -14.13
CA VAL A 12 -21.39 20.77 -14.62
C VAL A 12 -19.87 20.99 -14.71
N GLU A 13 -19.43 22.16 -15.15
CA GLU A 13 -18.00 22.52 -15.19
C GLU A 13 -17.39 22.56 -13.79
N THR A 14 -18.06 23.19 -12.82
CA THR A 14 -17.56 23.23 -11.42
C THR A 14 -17.50 21.86 -10.77
N LEU A 15 -18.45 20.97 -11.06
CA LEU A 15 -18.43 19.59 -10.54
C LEU A 15 -17.29 18.77 -11.13
N ALA A 16 -16.91 19.02 -12.39
CA ALA A 16 -15.76 18.38 -13.02
C ALA A 16 -14.43 18.83 -12.37
N GLU A 17 -14.33 20.09 -11.98
CA GLU A 17 -13.15 20.63 -11.27
C GLU A 17 -13.02 20.08 -9.85
N ILE A 18 -14.14 19.85 -9.14
CA ILE A 18 -14.16 19.27 -7.79
C ILE A 18 -13.79 17.77 -7.80
N SER A 19 -14.06 17.07 -8.90
CA SER A 19 -13.79 15.63 -9.07
C SER A 19 -12.33 15.30 -9.38
N LEU A 20 -11.50 16.30 -9.68
CA LEU A 20 -10.06 16.12 -9.65
C LEU A 20 -9.64 16.23 -8.18
N PRO A 21 -9.28 15.14 -7.48
CA PRO A 21 -8.57 15.32 -6.23
C PRO A 21 -7.35 16.16 -6.58
N ALA A 22 -7.28 17.36 -6.02
CA ALA A 22 -6.09 18.18 -5.95
C ALA A 22 -5.04 17.48 -5.07
N ASN A 23 -4.72 16.23 -5.40
CA ASN A 23 -3.52 15.57 -4.97
C ASN A 23 -2.38 16.13 -5.81
N ASN A 24 -1.98 17.34 -5.46
CA ASN A 24 -0.70 17.95 -5.82
C ASN A 24 0.45 17.14 -5.21
N GLN A 25 0.63 15.91 -5.68
CA GLN A 25 1.79 15.05 -5.54
C GLN A 25 2.13 14.36 -6.87
N ALA A 26 1.55 14.81 -7.99
CA ALA A 26 2.04 14.47 -9.32
C ALA A 26 3.22 15.38 -9.68
N GLY A 27 4.29 15.27 -8.89
CA GLY A 27 5.65 15.40 -9.41
C GLY A 27 5.97 14.14 -10.22
N GLU A 28 5.20 13.88 -11.29
CA GLU A 28 5.62 12.96 -12.32
C GLU A 28 6.87 13.55 -12.97
N THR A 29 8.04 13.00 -12.60
CA THR A 29 9.10 12.58 -13.55
C THR A 29 10.44 12.23 -12.88
N ASP A 30 10.48 11.90 -11.58
CA ASP A 30 11.67 11.22 -11.03
C ASP A 30 11.29 10.13 -10.03
N ILE A 31 10.54 9.12 -10.51
CA ILE A 31 10.30 7.93 -9.71
C ILE A 31 11.56 7.07 -9.73
N LYS A 32 12.47 7.28 -8.78
CA LYS A 32 13.71 6.50 -8.66
C LYS A 32 13.40 5.03 -8.39
N LEU A 33 13.95 4.13 -9.22
CA LEU A 33 13.76 2.68 -9.09
C LEU A 33 14.03 2.20 -7.66
N ASN A 34 15.10 2.71 -7.05
CA ASN A 34 15.52 2.34 -5.70
C ASN A 34 14.42 2.63 -4.67
N GLU A 35 13.70 3.75 -4.77
CA GLU A 35 12.63 4.10 -3.84
C GLU A 35 11.39 3.22 -4.02
N ARG A 36 11.03 2.89 -5.27
CA ARG A 36 9.92 1.95 -5.54
C ARG A 36 10.24 0.56 -5.01
N VAL A 37 11.45 0.07 -5.29
CA VAL A 37 11.90 -1.24 -4.82
C VAL A 37 11.93 -1.25 -3.30
N GLN A 38 12.42 -0.18 -2.65
CA GLN A 38 12.41 -0.07 -1.20
C GLN A 38 11.00 -0.14 -0.62
N ARG A 39 10.04 0.63 -1.16
CA ARG A 39 8.63 0.58 -0.72
C ARG A 39 8.02 -0.81 -0.91
N TYR A 40 8.27 -1.44 -2.05
CA TYR A 40 7.81 -2.81 -2.32
C TYR A 40 8.41 -3.81 -1.33
N GLU A 41 9.72 -3.74 -1.08
CA GLU A 41 10.40 -4.61 -0.12
C GLU A 41 9.87 -4.43 1.31
N ILE A 42 9.61 -3.18 1.75
CA ILE A 42 9.02 -2.89 3.07
C ILE A 42 7.66 -3.59 3.18
N ASN A 43 6.78 -3.40 2.21
CA ASN A 43 5.45 -4.03 2.21
C ASN A 43 5.56 -5.55 2.24
N LEU A 44 6.48 -6.13 1.47
CA LEU A 44 6.68 -7.57 1.41
C LEU A 44 7.21 -8.14 2.74
N ILE A 45 8.14 -7.42 3.39
CA ILE A 45 8.66 -7.77 4.72
C ILE A 45 7.56 -7.70 5.77
N CYS A 46 6.75 -6.64 5.78
CA CYS A 46 5.63 -6.48 6.69
C CYS A 46 4.62 -7.63 6.54
N HIS A 47 4.25 -7.97 5.30
CA HIS A 47 3.33 -9.08 5.03
C HIS A 47 3.86 -10.43 5.53
N ALA A 48 5.13 -10.70 5.30
CA ALA A 48 5.77 -11.93 5.78
C ALA A 48 5.84 -11.98 7.31
N LEU A 49 6.13 -10.86 7.97
CA LEU A 49 6.11 -10.75 9.43
C LEU A 49 4.71 -10.96 10.00
N LEU A 50 3.67 -10.40 9.36
CA LEU A 50 2.27 -10.58 9.74
C LEU A 50 1.86 -12.06 9.64
N LYS A 51 2.12 -12.70 8.49
CA LYS A 51 1.88 -14.14 8.30
C LYS A 51 2.65 -15.00 9.31
N ALA A 52 3.85 -14.57 9.69
CA ALA A 52 4.69 -15.23 10.66
C ALA A 52 4.38 -14.87 12.13
N LYS A 53 3.37 -14.02 12.40
CA LYS A 53 3.04 -13.49 13.74
C LYS A 53 4.27 -12.88 14.45
N GLY A 54 5.06 -12.09 13.72
CA GLY A 54 6.28 -11.45 14.21
C GLY A 54 7.53 -12.36 14.26
N ASN A 55 7.41 -13.64 13.94
CA ASN A 55 8.56 -14.55 13.95
C ASN A 55 9.47 -14.33 12.72
N GLN A 56 10.56 -13.59 12.91
CA GLN A 56 11.51 -13.26 11.82
C GLN A 56 12.09 -14.49 11.12
N ARG A 57 12.32 -15.61 11.83
CA ARG A 57 12.83 -16.85 11.19
C ARG A 57 11.80 -17.44 10.23
N LYS A 58 10.53 -17.47 10.64
CA LYS A 58 9.43 -17.94 9.78
C LYS A 58 9.18 -16.97 8.62
N ALA A 59 9.22 -15.66 8.86
CA ALA A 59 9.10 -14.65 7.82
C ALA A 59 10.23 -14.75 6.79
N ALA A 60 11.49 -14.91 7.24
CA ALA A 60 12.64 -15.10 6.35
C ALA A 60 12.50 -16.35 5.48
N LYS A 61 11.98 -17.45 6.05
CA LYS A 61 11.65 -18.68 5.30
C LYS A 61 10.56 -18.44 4.26
N LEU A 62 9.52 -17.66 4.58
CA LEU A 62 8.45 -17.30 3.63
C LEU A 62 8.99 -16.44 2.47
N LEU A 63 9.95 -15.56 2.74
CA LEU A 63 10.58 -14.69 1.74
C LEU A 63 11.71 -15.37 0.96
N GLY A 64 12.14 -16.57 1.35
CA GLY A 64 13.30 -17.24 0.75
C GLY A 64 14.64 -16.53 1.02
N THR A 65 14.75 -15.80 2.14
CA THR A 65 15.97 -15.05 2.50
C THR A 65 16.56 -15.53 3.82
N LYS A 66 17.83 -15.15 4.09
CA LYS A 66 18.46 -15.43 5.39
C LYS A 66 17.85 -14.54 6.48
N THR A 67 17.66 -15.09 7.68
CA THR A 67 17.17 -14.32 8.84
C THR A 67 18.04 -13.09 9.14
N THR A 68 19.36 -13.18 8.95
CA THR A 68 20.29 -12.06 9.13
C THR A 68 20.08 -10.94 8.12
N THR A 69 19.78 -11.29 6.86
CA THR A 69 19.43 -10.33 5.81
C THR A 69 18.11 -9.65 6.10
N LEU A 70 17.09 -10.42 6.52
CA LEU A 70 15.81 -9.86 6.92
C LEU A 70 15.96 -8.92 8.11
N HIS A 71 16.73 -9.32 9.13
CA HIS A 71 17.00 -8.51 10.31
C HIS A 71 17.69 -7.18 9.94
N ALA A 72 18.70 -7.23 9.06
CA ALA A 72 19.38 -6.03 8.58
C ALA A 72 18.44 -5.10 7.80
N LYS A 73 17.56 -5.65 6.95
CA LYS A 73 16.55 -4.87 6.22
C LYS A 73 15.52 -4.23 7.16
N ILE A 74 15.04 -4.95 8.18
CA ILE A 74 14.12 -4.40 9.20
C ILE A 74 14.76 -3.21 9.91
N LYS A 75 16.03 -3.32 10.34
CA LYS A 75 16.75 -2.20 10.95
C LYS A 75 16.97 -1.05 10.01
N ARG A 76 17.38 -1.32 8.76
CA ARG A 76 17.66 -0.29 7.76
C ARG A 76 16.43 0.51 7.37
N TYR A 77 15.27 -0.15 7.33
CA TYR A 77 14.01 0.46 6.93
C TYR A 77 13.19 0.95 8.12
N GLU A 78 13.72 0.86 9.34
CA GLU A 78 13.04 1.29 10.57
C GLU A 78 11.59 0.77 10.62
N ILE A 79 11.41 -0.51 10.28
CA ILE A 79 10.09 -1.13 10.21
C ILE A 79 9.60 -1.33 11.64
N ASP A 80 8.85 -0.35 12.13
CA ASP A 80 8.06 -0.46 13.35
C ASP A 80 6.81 -1.29 13.06
N LEU A 81 6.57 -2.30 13.90
CA LEU A 81 5.51 -3.29 13.71
C LEU A 81 4.07 -2.72 13.90
N LEU A 82 3.88 -1.40 13.92
CA LEU A 82 2.64 -0.61 14.04
C LEU A 82 2.83 0.75 13.32
N PRO A 83 1.87 1.37 12.61
CA PRO A 83 0.62 0.93 12.00
C PRO A 83 0.63 1.19 10.47
N VAL A 84 1.37 0.41 9.68
CA VAL A 84 1.16 0.36 8.21
C VAL A 84 -0.15 -0.37 7.84
N PHE A 85 -0.86 -0.89 8.86
CA PHE A 85 -2.12 -1.63 8.77
C PHE A 85 -3.30 -0.85 8.17
N GLY A 86 -3.25 0.49 8.08
CA GLY A 86 -4.41 1.31 7.71
C GLY A 86 -4.76 1.38 6.22
N GLN A 87 -3.85 1.02 5.30
CA GLN A 87 -3.99 1.44 3.88
C GLN A 87 -3.94 0.32 2.83
N LEU A 88 -3.75 -0.95 3.24
CA LEU A 88 -3.67 -2.09 2.31
C LEU A 88 -4.74 -3.16 2.56
N MET A 89 -5.81 -2.82 3.28
CA MET A 89 -6.90 -3.77 3.57
C MET A 89 -8.20 -3.50 2.78
N GLU A 90 -8.14 -2.85 1.61
CA GLU A 90 -9.33 -2.67 0.76
C GLU A 90 -9.46 -3.66 -0.40
N ASP A 91 -8.46 -4.48 -0.77
CA ASP A 91 -8.62 -5.30 -2.01
C ASP A 91 -7.97 -6.70 -2.01
N GLU A 92 -8.03 -7.46 -0.92
CA GLU A 92 -7.87 -8.91 -1.10
C GLU A 92 -8.65 -9.72 -0.06
N SER A 93 -9.74 -10.29 -0.55
CA SER A 93 -10.57 -11.27 0.13
C SER A 93 -9.73 -12.42 0.68
N LEU A 94 -9.72 -12.59 2.01
CA LEU A 94 -9.27 -13.80 2.68
C LEU A 94 -10.03 -15.02 2.12
N PRO A 95 -9.38 -16.08 1.61
CA PRO A 95 -10.04 -17.37 1.53
C PRO A 95 -10.32 -17.85 2.96
N LYS A 96 -11.60 -17.79 3.33
CA LYS A 96 -12.15 -18.50 4.48
C LYS A 96 -11.86 -19.99 4.31
N ASN A 97 -11.15 -20.55 5.28
CA ASN A 97 -11.31 -21.93 5.74
C ASN A 97 -10.87 -23.07 4.80
N VAL A 98 -9.81 -23.80 5.18
CA VAL A 98 -9.96 -25.25 5.40
C VAL A 98 -9.20 -25.62 6.68
N GLN A 99 -9.98 -25.77 7.74
CA GLN A 99 -9.63 -26.45 8.99
C GLN A 99 -9.27 -27.93 8.75
N LYS A 100 -8.31 -28.41 9.55
CA LYS A 100 -8.31 -29.69 10.29
C LYS A 100 -8.50 -31.01 9.51
N THR A 101 -7.43 -31.80 9.51
CA THR A 101 -7.41 -33.26 9.76
C THR A 101 -5.96 -33.60 10.14
N GLU A 102 -5.70 -33.85 11.42
CA GLU A 102 -5.47 -35.20 11.99
C GLU A 102 -4.29 -35.93 11.34
#